data_AF-A0A0F6SDU1-F1
#
_entry.id   AF-A0A0F6SDU1-F1
#
_cell.length_a   1.000
_cell.length_b   1.000
_cell.length_c   1.000
_cell.angle_alpha   90.00
_cell.angle_beta   90.00
_cell.angle_gamma   90.00
#
_symmetry.space_group_name_H-M   'P 1'
#
loop_
_entity.id
_entity.type
_entity.pdbx_description
1 polymer ?
#
loop_
_entity_poly.entity_id
_entity_poly.type
_entity_poly.pdbx_seq_one_letter_code
_entity_poly.pdbx_strand_id
1 'polypeptide(L)'
;MLSELTLQIEGTAHVELASLERDFASVKVSVVRVPATRGASLAEPDVDYDAWVSPRFDFWAFDRRVDAAVEAGRPLVARAPARHAVRFASEVLTRAQRCIERRNAASATERFDRILDAHAALHDLSRPLVRADLDHARDAWQWALRLDPGASEACQIAALLHDVERLESEADARIEQHAPDYRAYKEAHARAGAPRAAAIVLAAGGSEALAREVAELVENSETPGASREVRLINDADAMSFFSLNSPGFVDYFGTTHARKKVAYTIARMSARALSELPKVRLRPDVAQLVAEVIDAPFRAVEATG
;
A
#
# COMPACT_ATOMS: atom_id res chain seq x y z
N MET A 1 -3.92 11.10 -11.13
CA MET A 1 -4.37 10.74 -9.77
C MET A 1 -5.86 10.40 -9.81
N LEU A 2 -6.32 9.49 -8.96
CA LEU A 2 -7.73 9.19 -8.74
C LEU A 2 -8.36 10.31 -7.91
N SER A 3 -9.31 11.04 -8.49
CA SER A 3 -9.96 12.19 -7.84
C SER A 3 -11.46 11.99 -7.59
N GLU A 4 -12.07 10.96 -8.16
CA GLU A 4 -13.51 10.69 -8.01
C GLU A 4 -13.83 9.20 -7.91
N LEU A 5 -14.71 8.85 -6.97
CA LEU A 5 -15.35 7.55 -6.84
C LEU A 5 -16.86 7.75 -7.05
N THR A 6 -17.45 7.01 -7.98
CA THR A 6 -18.90 6.88 -8.11
C THR A 6 -19.36 5.60 -7.39
N LEU A 7 -20.07 5.76 -6.28
CA LEU A 7 -20.66 4.67 -5.51
C LEU A 7 -22.10 4.44 -5.95
N GLN A 8 -22.31 3.39 -6.73
CA GLN A 8 -23.62 2.89 -7.14
C GLN A 8 -24.24 2.07 -6.00
N ILE A 9 -25.34 2.55 -5.43
CA ILE A 9 -25.98 1.96 -4.25
C ILE A 9 -27.29 1.30 -4.64
N GLU A 10 -27.42 0.02 -4.31
CA GLU A 10 -28.66 -0.73 -4.47
C GLU A 10 -29.60 -0.48 -3.28
N GLY A 11 -30.83 -0.07 -3.58
CA GLY A 11 -31.87 0.23 -2.60
C GLY A 11 -32.04 1.72 -2.30
N THR A 12 -32.84 2.03 -1.28
CA THR A 12 -33.27 3.40 -0.93
C THR A 12 -32.67 3.92 0.36
N ALA A 13 -31.92 3.09 1.09
CA ALA A 13 -31.36 3.48 2.38
C ALA A 13 -30.36 4.62 2.23
N HIS A 14 -30.37 5.53 3.21
CA HIS A 14 -29.39 6.59 3.32
C HIS A 14 -28.02 6.01 3.69
N VAL A 15 -26.95 6.57 3.14
CA VAL A 15 -25.57 6.17 3.39
C VAL A 15 -24.79 7.39 3.84
N GLU A 16 -24.18 7.31 5.02
CA GLU A 16 -23.36 8.39 5.59
C GLU A 16 -21.92 8.30 5.07
N LEU A 17 -21.44 9.35 4.42
CA LEU A 17 -20.12 9.37 3.77
C LEU A 17 -19.02 10.06 4.60
N ALA A 18 -19.35 10.61 5.77
CA ALA A 18 -18.43 11.46 6.54
C ALA A 18 -17.11 10.77 6.94
N SER A 19 -17.10 9.44 7.08
CA SER A 19 -15.88 8.69 7.32
C SER A 19 -15.00 8.59 6.06
N LEU A 20 -15.60 8.42 4.88
CA LEU A 20 -14.88 8.37 3.61
C LEU A 20 -14.28 9.74 3.27
N GLU A 21 -15.05 10.81 3.42
CA GLU A 21 -14.59 12.17 3.16
C GLU A 21 -13.43 12.58 4.08
N ARG A 22 -13.42 12.07 5.33
CA ARG A 22 -12.32 12.30 6.26
C ARG A 22 -11.07 11.51 5.90
N ASP A 23 -11.23 10.23 5.57
CA ASP A 23 -10.10 9.35 5.28
C ASP A 23 -9.50 9.60 3.89
N PHE A 24 -10.30 10.10 2.94
CA PHE A 24 -9.96 10.30 1.53
C PHE A 24 -10.39 11.69 1.03
N ALA A 25 -9.97 12.75 1.74
CA ALA A 25 -10.40 14.13 1.49
C ALA A 25 -10.15 14.66 0.06
N SER A 26 -9.20 14.10 -0.68
CA SER A 26 -8.92 14.46 -2.08
C SER A 26 -9.76 13.70 -3.10
N VAL A 27 -10.55 12.72 -2.68
CA VAL A 27 -11.44 11.96 -3.55
C VAL A 27 -12.88 12.40 -3.32
N LYS A 28 -13.49 12.95 -4.37
CA LYS A 28 -14.92 13.21 -4.37
C LYS A 28 -15.68 11.89 -4.44
N VAL A 29 -16.56 11.63 -3.47
CA VAL A 29 -17.43 10.45 -3.48
C VAL A 29 -18.84 10.85 -3.90
N SER A 30 -19.24 10.43 -5.10
CA SER A 30 -20.57 10.69 -5.67
C SER A 30 -21.45 9.44 -5.50
N VAL A 31 -22.67 9.59 -4.96
CA VAL A 31 -23.60 8.46 -4.77
C VAL A 31 -24.66 8.46 -5.86
N VAL A 32 -24.81 7.32 -6.54
CA VAL A 32 -25.86 7.08 -7.54
C VAL A 32 -26.74 5.93 -7.05
N ARG A 33 -28.05 6.18 -6.91
CA ARG A 33 -28.98 5.12 -6.52
C ARG A 33 -29.39 4.31 -7.74
N VAL A 34 -29.28 2.98 -7.63
CA VAL A 34 -29.62 2.06 -8.70
C VAL A 34 -30.96 1.38 -8.39
N PRO A 35 -31.97 1.48 -9.28
CA PRO A 35 -33.19 0.71 -9.14
C PRO A 35 -32.87 -0.79 -9.13
N ALA A 36 -33.58 -1.57 -8.31
CA ALA A 36 -33.40 -3.02 -8.27
C ALA A 36 -33.71 -3.73 -9.62
N THR A 37 -34.41 -3.05 -10.53
CA THR A 37 -34.77 -3.55 -11.86
C THR A 37 -33.75 -3.13 -12.92
N ARG A 38 -33.13 -4.12 -13.59
CA ARG A 38 -32.27 -3.92 -14.77
C ARG A 38 -33.06 -3.23 -15.88
N GLY A 39 -32.67 -2.01 -16.25
CA GLY A 39 -33.31 -1.27 -17.34
C GLY A 39 -32.77 0.14 -17.59
N ALA A 40 -32.11 0.77 -16.60
CA ALA A 40 -31.40 2.02 -16.81
C ALA A 40 -29.97 1.75 -17.33
N SER A 41 -29.56 2.47 -18.39
CA SER A 41 -28.19 2.49 -18.90
C SER A 41 -27.28 3.21 -17.91
N LEU A 42 -26.83 2.49 -16.88
CA LEU A 42 -25.80 2.95 -15.95
C LEU A 42 -24.42 2.49 -16.43
N ALA A 43 -23.39 3.25 -16.08
CA ALA A 43 -22.00 2.83 -16.27
C ALA A 43 -21.78 1.45 -15.61
N GLU A 44 -21.11 0.56 -16.33
CA GLU A 44 -20.67 -0.73 -15.79
C GLU A 44 -19.68 -0.48 -14.64
N PRO A 45 -19.83 -1.16 -13.49
CA PRO A 45 -18.96 -0.92 -12.37
C PRO A 45 -17.57 -1.53 -12.64
N ASP A 46 -16.52 -0.82 -12.26
CA ASP A 46 -15.16 -1.37 -12.23
C ASP A 46 -15.04 -2.49 -11.20
N VAL A 47 -15.84 -2.43 -10.14
CA VAL A 47 -15.92 -3.44 -9.08
C VAL A 47 -17.32 -3.52 -8.49
N ASP A 48 -17.79 -4.75 -8.31
CA ASP A 48 -19.05 -5.07 -7.65
C ASP A 48 -18.77 -5.72 -6.28
N TYR A 49 -19.61 -5.43 -5.29
CA TYR A 49 -19.49 -5.96 -3.93
C TYR A 49 -19.42 -7.49 -3.89
N ASP A 50 -20.27 -8.19 -4.65
CA ASP A 50 -20.32 -9.65 -4.63
C ASP A 50 -19.03 -10.25 -5.20
N ALA A 51 -18.47 -9.61 -6.23
CA ALA A 51 -17.16 -9.98 -6.75
C ALA A 51 -16.06 -9.69 -5.71
N TRP A 52 -16.08 -8.51 -5.07
CA TRP A 52 -15.07 -8.05 -4.12
C TRP A 52 -14.93 -8.95 -2.88
N VAL A 53 -16.06 -9.45 -2.34
CA VAL A 53 -16.04 -10.35 -1.18
C VAL A 53 -15.71 -11.80 -1.55
N SER A 54 -15.67 -12.12 -2.84
CA SER A 54 -15.33 -13.46 -3.32
C SER A 54 -13.91 -13.85 -2.88
N PRO A 55 -13.69 -15.09 -2.42
CA PRO A 55 -12.35 -15.63 -2.21
C PRO A 55 -11.51 -15.69 -3.48
N ARG A 56 -12.16 -15.67 -4.66
CA ARG A 56 -11.54 -15.72 -5.99
C ARG A 56 -11.43 -14.35 -6.66
N PHE A 57 -11.57 -13.26 -5.90
CA PHE A 57 -11.42 -11.92 -6.46
C PHE A 57 -10.00 -11.73 -7.02
N ASP A 58 -9.92 -11.33 -8.28
CA ASP A 58 -8.66 -11.05 -8.97
C ASP A 58 -8.24 -9.59 -8.67
N PHE A 59 -7.44 -9.43 -7.61
CA PHE A 59 -6.90 -8.14 -7.21
C PHE A 59 -6.03 -7.50 -8.29
N TRP A 60 -5.28 -8.31 -9.06
CA TRP A 60 -4.41 -7.80 -10.11
C TRP A 60 -5.22 -7.21 -11.27
N ALA A 61 -6.29 -7.89 -11.68
CA ALA A 61 -7.24 -7.36 -12.67
C ALA A 61 -7.92 -6.08 -12.18
N PHE A 62 -8.29 -6.02 -10.90
CA PHE A 62 -8.86 -4.81 -10.32
C PHE A 62 -7.87 -3.64 -10.32
N ASP A 63 -6.62 -3.86 -9.91
CA ASP A 63 -5.58 -2.81 -9.93
C ASP A 63 -5.38 -2.21 -11.32
N ARG A 64 -5.40 -3.04 -12.38
CA ARG A 64 -5.36 -2.54 -13.78
C ARG A 64 -6.56 -1.69 -14.15
N ARG A 65 -7.76 -1.99 -13.61
CA ARG A 65 -8.95 -1.14 -13.85
C ARG A 65 -8.81 0.21 -13.14
N VAL A 66 -8.22 0.22 -11.94
CA VAL A 66 -7.89 1.47 -11.23
C VAL A 66 -6.91 2.29 -12.07
N ASP A 67 -5.82 1.69 -12.54
CA ASP A 67 -4.83 2.38 -13.37
C ASP A 67 -5.46 2.95 -14.65
N ALA A 68 -6.27 2.15 -15.35
CA ALA A 68 -6.98 2.58 -16.55
C ALA A 68 -8.00 3.70 -16.28
N ALA A 69 -8.68 3.69 -15.13
CA ALA A 69 -9.58 4.77 -14.74
C ALA A 69 -8.82 6.09 -14.52
N VAL A 70 -7.66 6.01 -13.86
CA VAL A 70 -6.80 7.17 -13.62
C VAL A 70 -6.20 7.72 -14.91
N GLU A 71 -5.71 6.86 -15.79
CA GLU A 71 -5.17 7.25 -17.10
C GLU A 71 -6.24 7.92 -17.98
N ALA A 72 -7.46 7.39 -17.96
CA ALA A 72 -8.59 7.96 -18.70
C ALA A 72 -9.19 9.21 -18.02
N GLY A 73 -8.73 9.61 -16.83
CA GLY A 73 -9.28 10.74 -16.08
C GLY A 73 -10.76 10.58 -15.73
N ARG A 74 -11.22 9.34 -15.55
CA ARG A 74 -12.63 9.02 -15.24
C ARG A 74 -12.80 8.59 -13.78
N PRO A 75 -14.02 8.71 -13.22
CA PRO A 75 -14.32 8.15 -11.91
C PRO A 75 -14.10 6.63 -11.89
N LEU A 76 -13.62 6.12 -10.75
CA LEU A 76 -13.73 4.71 -10.43
C LEU A 76 -15.19 4.42 -10.06
N VAL A 77 -15.79 3.37 -10.60
CA VAL A 77 -17.19 3.04 -10.37
C VAL A 77 -17.28 1.77 -9.51
N ALA A 78 -17.85 1.89 -8.32
CA ALA A 78 -18.03 0.78 -7.40
C ALA A 78 -19.53 0.55 -7.14
N ARG A 79 -20.00 -0.70 -7.16
CA ARG A 79 -21.41 -1.04 -6.88
C ARG A 79 -21.54 -1.89 -5.61
N ALA A 80 -22.48 -1.52 -4.73
CA ALA A 80 -22.77 -2.30 -3.54
C ALA A 80 -24.20 -2.13 -3.02
N PRO A 81 -24.70 -3.13 -2.25
CA PRO A 81 -25.87 -2.95 -1.39
C PRO A 81 -25.64 -1.82 -0.38
N ALA A 82 -26.67 -1.01 -0.11
CA ALA A 82 -26.58 0.15 0.81
C ALA A 82 -25.97 -0.18 2.18
N ARG A 83 -26.29 -1.36 2.74
CA ARG A 83 -25.78 -1.83 4.04
C ARG A 83 -24.26 -2.05 4.07
N HIS A 84 -23.61 -2.22 2.92
CA HIS A 84 -22.17 -2.47 2.80
C HIS A 84 -21.42 -1.32 2.13
N ALA A 85 -22.13 -0.33 1.59
CA ALA A 85 -21.60 0.68 0.69
C ALA A 85 -20.40 1.46 1.26
N VAL A 86 -20.49 1.95 2.51
CA VAL A 86 -19.40 2.74 3.13
C VAL A 86 -18.14 1.90 3.34
N ARG A 87 -18.29 0.72 3.96
CA ARG A 87 -17.16 -0.17 4.23
C ARG A 87 -16.49 -0.60 2.94
N PHE A 88 -17.29 -1.03 1.97
CA PHE A 88 -16.80 -1.45 0.66
C PHE A 88 -16.07 -0.32 -0.07
N ALA A 89 -16.64 0.89 -0.10
CA ALA A 89 -15.97 2.06 -0.68
C ALA A 89 -14.64 2.38 0.02
N SER A 90 -14.58 2.26 1.35
CA SER A 90 -13.34 2.49 2.12
C SER A 90 -12.27 1.44 1.78
N GLU A 91 -12.66 0.17 1.65
CA GLU A 91 -11.77 -0.92 1.25
C GLU A 91 -11.25 -0.72 -0.19
N VAL A 92 -12.13 -0.33 -1.12
CA VAL A 92 -11.79 -0.01 -2.52
C VAL A 92 -10.83 1.17 -2.61
N LEU A 93 -11.12 2.27 -1.90
CA LEU A 93 -10.25 3.45 -1.89
C LEU A 93 -8.92 3.17 -1.20
N THR A 94 -8.91 2.32 -0.17
CA THR A 94 -7.66 1.87 0.46
C THR A 94 -6.80 1.08 -0.53
N ARG A 95 -7.39 0.14 -1.30
CA ARG A 95 -6.64 -0.59 -2.35
C ARG A 95 -6.13 0.33 -3.47
N ALA A 96 -6.86 1.39 -3.77
CA ALA A 96 -6.53 2.36 -4.83
C ALA A 96 -5.67 3.54 -4.36
N GLN A 97 -5.28 3.61 -3.09
CA GLN A 97 -4.71 4.84 -2.53
C GLN A 97 -3.35 5.22 -3.11
N ARG A 98 -2.58 4.28 -3.68
CA ARG A 98 -1.36 4.56 -4.46
C ARG A 98 -1.60 5.56 -5.61
N CYS A 99 -2.85 5.70 -6.03
CA CYS A 99 -3.29 6.64 -7.05
C CYS A 99 -3.98 7.89 -6.48
N ILE A 100 -4.24 7.97 -5.18
CA ILE A 100 -4.95 9.07 -4.52
C ILE A 100 -3.95 10.15 -4.08
N GLU A 101 -4.32 11.41 -4.24
CA GLU A 101 -3.46 12.51 -3.83
C GLU A 101 -3.60 12.78 -2.33
N ARG A 102 -2.68 12.26 -1.51
CA ARG A 102 -2.51 12.68 -0.11
C ARG A 102 -1.15 13.31 0.02
N ARG A 103 -1.12 14.58 0.43
CA ARG A 103 0.11 15.34 0.66
C ARG A 103 -0.05 16.28 1.85
N ASN A 104 1.05 16.55 2.53
CA ASN A 104 1.15 17.62 3.51
C ASN A 104 2.09 18.72 2.98
N ALA A 105 2.35 19.76 3.76
CA ALA A 105 3.22 20.86 3.33
C ALA A 105 4.65 20.41 2.95
N ALA A 106 5.14 19.29 3.49
CA ALA A 106 6.47 18.78 3.20
C ALA A 106 6.56 18.06 1.84
N SER A 107 5.48 17.41 1.40
CA SER A 107 5.42 16.77 0.08
C SER A 107 4.70 17.57 -1.00
N ALA A 108 4.01 18.66 -0.65
CA ALA A 108 3.43 19.60 -1.61
C ALA A 108 4.48 20.61 -2.12
N THR A 109 5.61 20.11 -2.65
CA THR A 109 6.70 20.93 -3.17
C THR A 109 7.20 20.41 -4.51
N GLU A 110 7.70 21.31 -5.37
CA GLU A 110 8.28 20.93 -6.68
C GLU A 110 9.47 19.98 -6.55
N ARG A 111 10.21 20.05 -5.45
CA ARG A 111 11.31 19.10 -5.18
C ARG A 111 10.76 17.69 -4.97
N PHE A 112 9.70 17.56 -4.18
CA PHE A 112 9.07 16.27 -3.95
C PHE A 112 8.46 15.71 -5.25
N ASP A 113 7.91 16.57 -6.11
CA ASP A 113 7.47 16.19 -7.46
C ASP A 113 8.61 15.59 -8.29
N ARG A 114 9.78 16.25 -8.32
CA ARG A 114 10.97 15.71 -9.00
C ARG A 114 11.43 14.38 -8.41
N ILE A 115 11.28 14.15 -7.11
CA ILE A 115 11.59 12.86 -6.48
C ILE A 115 10.61 11.78 -6.94
N LEU A 116 9.30 12.07 -6.99
CA LEU A 116 8.31 11.13 -7.51
C LEU A 116 8.56 10.78 -8.98
N ASP A 117 8.89 11.77 -9.79
CA ASP A 117 9.20 11.59 -11.22
C ASP A 117 10.47 10.76 -11.39
N ALA A 118 11.54 11.09 -10.66
CA ALA A 118 12.79 10.34 -10.68
C ALA A 118 12.57 8.88 -10.23
N HIS A 119 11.85 8.67 -9.13
CA HIS A 119 11.51 7.34 -8.64
C HIS A 119 10.71 6.54 -9.69
N ALA A 120 9.66 7.12 -10.26
CA ALA A 120 8.85 6.46 -11.28
C ALA A 120 9.68 6.11 -12.53
N ALA A 121 10.60 6.98 -12.95
CA ALA A 121 11.45 6.77 -14.12
C ALA A 121 12.45 5.61 -13.96
N LEU A 122 12.78 5.20 -12.73
CA LEU A 122 13.63 4.03 -12.47
C LEU A 122 12.90 2.69 -12.69
N HIS A 123 11.58 2.70 -12.74
CA HIS A 123 10.78 1.47 -12.80
C HIS A 123 10.40 1.12 -14.24
N ASP A 124 11.00 0.06 -14.78
CA ASP A 124 10.55 -0.54 -16.03
C ASP A 124 9.21 -1.27 -15.84
N LEU A 125 8.13 -0.58 -16.23
CA LEU A 125 6.76 -1.06 -16.04
C LEU A 125 6.36 -2.22 -16.97
N SER A 126 7.25 -2.63 -17.88
CA SER A 126 7.06 -3.85 -18.66
C SER A 126 7.36 -5.12 -17.85
N ARG A 127 8.11 -4.98 -16.74
CA ARG A 127 8.48 -6.08 -15.84
C ARG A 127 7.49 -6.16 -14.68
N PRO A 128 6.77 -7.28 -14.50
CA PRO A 128 5.70 -7.38 -13.49
C PRO A 128 6.15 -7.11 -12.05
N LEU A 129 7.33 -7.61 -11.65
CA LEU A 129 7.85 -7.40 -10.29
C LEU A 129 8.27 -5.94 -10.04
N VAL A 130 8.83 -5.29 -11.06
CA VAL A 130 9.22 -3.87 -10.99
C VAL A 130 7.98 -2.99 -10.92
N ARG A 131 6.92 -3.31 -11.68
CA ARG A 131 5.63 -2.62 -11.53
C ARG A 131 5.06 -2.78 -10.11
N ALA A 132 5.09 -3.99 -9.56
CA ALA A 132 4.61 -4.23 -8.20
C ALA A 132 5.42 -3.45 -7.15
N ASP A 133 6.73 -3.28 -7.35
CA ASP A 133 7.57 -2.47 -6.46
C ASP A 133 7.23 -0.97 -6.55
N LEU A 134 6.94 -0.44 -7.75
CA LEU A 134 6.46 0.95 -7.88
C LEU A 134 5.13 1.16 -7.15
N ASP A 135 4.19 0.24 -7.33
CA ASP A 135 2.87 0.31 -6.71
C ASP A 135 2.98 0.23 -5.18
N HIS A 136 3.83 -0.67 -4.67
CA HIS A 136 4.14 -0.82 -3.23
C HIS A 136 4.78 0.43 -2.66
N ALA A 137 5.81 0.97 -3.31
CA ALA A 137 6.50 2.18 -2.85
C ALA A 137 5.55 3.38 -2.72
N ARG A 138 4.67 3.57 -3.71
CA ARG A 138 3.64 4.61 -3.65
C ARG A 138 2.62 4.36 -2.56
N ASP A 139 2.14 3.12 -2.42
CA ASP A 139 1.17 2.77 -1.39
C ASP A 139 1.74 2.92 0.04
N ALA A 140 2.99 2.51 0.26
CA ALA A 140 3.70 2.70 1.52
C ALA A 140 3.85 4.19 1.86
N TRP A 141 4.26 5.03 0.92
CA TRP A 141 4.29 6.49 1.15
C TRP A 141 2.92 7.05 1.53
N GLN A 142 1.85 6.60 0.86
CA GLN A 142 0.47 7.01 1.18
C GLN A 142 0.02 6.51 2.57
N TRP A 143 0.42 5.30 2.98
CA TRP A 143 0.21 4.81 4.34
C TRP A 143 0.96 5.63 5.38
N ALA A 144 2.20 6.04 5.12
CA ALA A 144 2.96 6.88 6.05
C ALA A 144 2.19 8.18 6.36
N LEU A 145 1.64 8.83 5.33
CA LEU A 145 0.80 10.02 5.49
C LEU A 145 -0.57 9.74 6.12
N ARG A 146 -1.14 8.55 5.92
CA ARG A 146 -2.41 8.16 6.54
C ARG A 146 -2.26 7.83 8.02
N LEU A 147 -1.14 7.24 8.41
CA LEU A 147 -0.80 6.92 9.79
C LEU A 147 -0.32 8.15 10.56
N ASP A 148 0.43 9.03 9.90
CA ASP A 148 0.90 10.31 10.43
C ASP A 148 0.81 11.42 9.37
N PRO A 149 -0.26 12.24 9.38
CA PRO A 149 -0.39 13.38 8.47
C PRO A 149 0.74 14.42 8.59
N GLY A 150 1.46 14.42 9.72
CA GLY A 150 2.59 15.32 9.99
C GLY A 150 3.96 14.74 9.62
N ALA A 151 4.03 13.59 8.93
CA ALA A 151 5.29 12.96 8.55
C ALA A 151 6.24 13.95 7.86
N SER A 152 7.51 13.94 8.25
CA SER A 152 8.55 14.81 7.69
C SER A 152 8.78 14.53 6.20
N GLU A 153 9.46 15.45 5.51
CA GLU A 153 9.88 15.22 4.13
C GLU A 153 10.79 13.98 4.02
N ALA A 154 11.78 13.86 4.92
CA ALA A 154 12.72 12.75 4.93
C ALA A 154 12.03 11.40 5.15
N CYS A 155 11.10 11.32 6.11
CA CYS A 155 10.33 10.10 6.37
C CYS A 155 9.45 9.70 5.19
N GLN A 156 8.80 10.67 4.54
CA GLN A 156 8.00 10.40 3.34
C GLN A 156 8.84 9.89 2.17
N ILE A 157 10.00 10.50 1.92
CA ILE A 157 10.93 10.04 0.88
C ILE A 157 11.49 8.66 1.24
N ALA A 158 11.87 8.42 2.49
CA ALA A 158 12.38 7.12 2.93
C ALA A 158 11.32 6.02 2.79
N ALA A 159 10.06 6.28 3.12
CA ALA A 159 8.96 5.34 2.86
C ALA A 159 8.78 5.03 1.37
N LEU A 160 8.94 6.02 0.49
CA LEU A 160 8.91 5.83 -0.96
C LEU A 160 10.11 5.01 -1.47
N LEU A 161 11.31 5.24 -0.92
CA LEU A 161 12.57 4.70 -1.44
C LEU A 161 13.12 3.49 -0.68
N HIS A 162 12.41 2.96 0.34
CA HIS A 162 12.94 1.93 1.25
C HIS A 162 13.40 0.64 0.54
N ASP A 163 12.77 0.33 -0.59
CA ASP A 163 12.96 -0.89 -1.39
C ASP A 163 13.58 -0.58 -2.79
N VAL A 164 14.24 0.57 -2.94
CA VAL A 164 14.75 1.03 -4.26
C VAL A 164 15.91 0.18 -4.81
N GLU A 165 16.65 -0.54 -3.96
CA GLU A 165 17.69 -1.48 -4.43
C GLU A 165 17.11 -2.72 -5.13
N ARG A 166 15.82 -3.05 -4.93
CA ARG A 166 15.17 -4.22 -5.55
C ARG A 166 15.11 -4.15 -7.05
N LEU A 167 15.19 -2.93 -7.59
CA LEU A 167 15.29 -2.65 -9.02
C LEU A 167 16.53 -3.29 -9.66
N GLU A 168 17.55 -3.60 -8.86
CA GLU A 168 18.75 -4.31 -9.30
C GLU A 168 18.78 -5.75 -8.80
N SER A 169 18.46 -5.98 -7.53
CA SER A 169 18.62 -7.30 -6.88
C SER A 169 17.50 -8.29 -7.19
N GLU A 170 16.27 -7.81 -7.43
CA GLU A 170 15.06 -8.64 -7.49
C GLU A 170 14.14 -8.34 -8.70
N ALA A 171 14.66 -7.65 -9.71
CA ALA A 171 13.81 -7.16 -10.79
C ALA A 171 13.26 -8.27 -11.71
N ASP A 172 13.90 -9.45 -11.75
CA ASP A 172 13.43 -10.64 -12.50
C ASP A 172 12.81 -11.71 -11.62
N ALA A 173 13.30 -11.85 -10.38
CA ALA A 173 12.84 -12.87 -9.45
C ALA A 173 13.03 -12.38 -8.02
N ARG A 174 12.08 -12.71 -7.15
CA ARG A 174 12.21 -12.52 -5.71
C ARG A 174 13.17 -13.57 -5.15
N ILE A 175 14.13 -13.15 -4.33
CA ILE A 175 15.16 -14.04 -3.78
C ILE A 175 15.16 -14.07 -2.24
N GLU A 176 14.47 -13.13 -1.58
CA GLU A 176 14.42 -13.02 -0.11
C GLU A 176 14.09 -14.33 0.61
N GLN A 177 13.22 -15.15 0.03
CA GLN A 177 12.77 -16.42 0.62
C GLN A 177 13.84 -17.52 0.62
N HIS A 178 14.91 -17.34 -0.15
CA HIS A 178 16.03 -18.28 -0.24
C HIS A 178 17.21 -17.88 0.65
N ALA A 179 17.14 -16.72 1.32
CA ALA A 179 18.16 -16.27 2.24
C ALA A 179 18.27 -17.23 3.44
N PRO A 180 19.46 -17.81 3.71
CA PRO A 180 19.68 -18.64 4.90
C PRO A 180 19.44 -17.85 6.19
N ASP A 181 19.82 -16.58 6.19
CA ASP A 181 19.54 -15.63 7.27
C ASP A 181 18.69 -14.48 6.71
N TYR A 182 17.39 -14.58 6.94
CA TYR A 182 16.42 -13.58 6.49
C TYR A 182 16.68 -12.20 7.10
N ARG A 183 17.17 -12.13 8.35
CA ARG A 183 17.46 -10.86 9.00
C ARG A 183 18.70 -10.21 8.39
N ALA A 184 19.78 -10.97 8.24
CA ALA A 184 21.00 -10.46 7.60
C ALA A 184 20.76 -10.03 6.16
N TYR A 185 19.90 -10.75 5.42
CA TYR A 185 19.46 -10.34 4.08
C TYR A 185 18.76 -8.98 4.11
N LYS A 186 17.77 -8.79 4.99
CA LYS A 186 17.04 -7.52 5.11
C LYS A 186 17.95 -6.37 5.57
N GLU A 187 18.87 -6.60 6.50
CA GLU A 187 19.86 -5.58 6.89
C GLU A 187 20.82 -5.22 5.73
N ALA A 188 21.24 -6.18 4.91
CA ALA A 188 22.08 -5.92 3.74
C ALA A 188 21.32 -5.15 2.64
N HIS A 189 20.05 -5.50 2.43
CA HIS A 189 19.11 -4.80 1.56
C HIS A 189 18.98 -3.33 1.93
N ALA A 190 18.68 -3.04 3.20
CA ALA A 190 18.55 -1.67 3.69
C ALA A 190 19.85 -0.86 3.52
N ARG A 191 21.00 -1.45 3.84
CA ARG A 191 22.33 -0.82 3.62
C ARG A 191 22.62 -0.55 2.15
N ALA A 192 22.18 -1.42 1.24
CA ALA A 192 22.36 -1.21 -0.20
C ALA A 192 21.41 -0.13 -0.75
N GLY A 193 20.19 -0.02 -0.20
CA GLY A 193 19.20 0.98 -0.59
C GLY A 193 19.57 2.40 -0.19
N ALA A 194 20.16 2.58 1.00
CA ALA A 194 20.50 3.89 1.56
C ALA A 194 21.30 4.83 0.62
N PRO A 195 22.44 4.43 0.03
CA PRO A 195 23.18 5.30 -0.89
C PRO A 195 22.41 5.62 -2.18
N ARG A 196 21.56 4.69 -2.66
CA ARG A 196 20.70 4.92 -3.84
C ARG A 196 19.62 5.96 -3.55
N ALA A 197 18.99 5.85 -2.39
CA ALA A 197 18.00 6.82 -1.93
C ALA A 197 18.60 8.23 -1.82
N ALA A 198 19.79 8.37 -1.21
CA ALA A 198 20.51 9.64 -1.16
C ALA A 198 20.81 10.22 -2.56
N ALA A 199 21.27 9.39 -3.49
CA ALA A 199 21.58 9.82 -4.85
C ALA A 199 20.35 10.36 -5.58
N ILE A 200 19.19 9.72 -5.42
CA ILE A 200 17.91 10.18 -6.00
C ILE A 200 17.53 11.55 -5.42
N VAL A 201 17.65 11.73 -4.10
CA VAL A 201 17.34 13.01 -3.44
C VAL A 201 18.23 14.13 -3.95
N LEU A 202 19.55 13.90 -4.06
CA LEU A 202 20.50 14.88 -4.57
C LEU A 202 20.22 15.23 -6.03
N ALA A 203 19.96 14.23 -6.88
CA ALA A 203 19.63 14.43 -8.29
C ALA A 203 18.34 15.24 -8.48
N ALA A 204 17.37 15.11 -7.57
CA ALA A 204 16.14 15.90 -7.57
C ALA A 204 16.29 17.32 -6.97
N GLY A 205 17.51 17.71 -6.57
CA GLY A 205 17.82 19.02 -5.98
C GLY A 205 17.55 19.12 -4.47
N GLY A 206 17.55 18.00 -3.76
CA GLY A 206 17.60 17.96 -2.31
C GLY A 206 18.96 18.38 -1.76
N SER A 207 19.00 18.81 -0.49
CA SER A 207 20.24 19.16 0.19
C SER A 207 20.99 17.90 0.65
N GLU A 208 22.30 18.02 0.89
CA GLU A 208 23.09 16.93 1.48
C GLU A 208 22.56 16.49 2.86
N ALA A 209 22.00 17.44 3.64
CA ALA A 209 21.39 17.14 4.92
C ALA A 209 20.16 16.24 4.76
N LEU A 210 19.25 16.59 3.84
CA LEU A 210 18.07 15.77 3.54
C LEU A 210 18.46 14.40 2.97
N ALA A 211 19.42 14.36 2.05
CA ALA A 211 19.88 13.10 1.46
C ALA A 211 20.48 12.15 2.52
N ARG A 212 21.24 12.71 3.47
CA ARG A 212 21.81 11.93 4.59
C ARG A 212 20.72 11.41 5.53
N GLU A 213 19.77 12.26 5.91
CA GLU A 213 18.64 11.87 6.77
C GLU A 213 17.80 10.76 6.12
N VAL A 214 17.51 10.87 4.81
CA VAL A 214 16.82 9.82 4.06
C VAL A 214 17.62 8.51 4.04
N ALA A 215 18.93 8.57 3.76
CA ALA A 215 19.77 7.38 3.76
C ALA A 215 19.81 6.69 5.13
N GLU A 216 19.94 7.47 6.22
CA GLU A 216 19.90 6.96 7.59
C GLU A 216 18.56 6.27 7.89
N LEU A 217 17.43 6.85 7.46
CA LEU A 217 16.11 6.24 7.65
C LEU A 217 15.95 4.94 6.84
N VAL A 218 16.41 4.91 5.58
CA VAL A 218 16.35 3.71 4.74
C VAL A 218 17.21 2.59 5.31
N GLU A 219 18.44 2.88 5.72
CA GLU A 219 19.36 1.90 6.32
C GLU A 219 18.79 1.26 7.59
N ASN A 220 18.05 2.03 8.39
CA ASN A 220 17.50 1.58 9.66
C ASN A 220 16.06 1.04 9.56
N SER A 221 15.44 1.02 8.38
CA SER A 221 14.05 0.57 8.16
C SER A 221 13.82 -0.90 8.56
N GLU A 222 14.87 -1.70 8.63
CA GLU A 222 14.79 -3.12 9.03
C GLU A 222 15.02 -3.34 10.53
N THR A 223 15.34 -2.29 11.28
CA THR A 223 15.56 -2.34 12.74
C THR A 223 14.34 -1.75 13.48
N PRO A 224 13.45 -2.60 14.02
CA PRO A 224 12.24 -2.11 14.68
C PRO A 224 12.58 -1.17 15.85
N GLY A 225 11.88 -0.02 15.91
CA GLY A 225 11.91 0.84 17.08
C GLY A 225 13.05 1.86 17.15
N ALA A 226 13.97 1.91 16.18
CA ALA A 226 15.14 2.81 16.20
C ALA A 226 14.77 4.30 16.33
N SER A 227 13.69 4.75 15.68
CA SER A 227 13.15 6.10 15.83
C SER A 227 11.63 6.11 15.61
N ARG A 228 10.97 7.26 15.85
CA ARG A 228 9.55 7.44 15.51
C ARG A 228 9.30 7.27 14.00
N GLU A 229 10.21 7.79 13.18
CA GLU A 229 10.10 7.75 11.73
C GLU A 229 10.39 6.37 11.17
N VAL A 230 11.38 5.66 11.72
CA VAL A 230 11.62 4.25 11.37
C VAL A 230 10.36 3.42 11.69
N ARG A 231 9.77 3.57 12.88
CA ARG A 231 8.51 2.88 13.19
C ARG A 231 7.39 3.21 12.19
N LEU A 232 7.27 4.46 11.76
CA LEU A 232 6.29 4.88 10.77
C LEU A 232 6.54 4.24 9.40
N ILE A 233 7.79 4.15 8.96
CA ILE A 233 8.17 3.47 7.70
C ILE A 233 7.83 1.98 7.80
N ASN A 234 8.16 1.31 8.90
CA ASN A 234 7.85 -0.11 9.10
C ASN A 234 6.34 -0.38 9.12
N ASP A 235 5.58 0.49 9.77
CA ASP A 235 4.12 0.43 9.77
C ASP A 235 3.54 0.63 8.36
N ALA A 236 4.08 1.59 7.62
CA ALA A 236 3.64 1.90 6.28
C ALA A 236 3.94 0.77 5.28
N ASP A 237 5.15 0.21 5.33
CA ASP A 237 5.57 -0.96 4.57
C ASP A 237 4.66 -2.17 4.87
N ALA A 238 4.40 -2.44 6.16
CA ALA A 238 3.51 -3.51 6.58
C ALA A 238 2.08 -3.34 6.07
N MET A 239 1.53 -2.13 6.18
CA MET A 239 0.18 -1.84 5.71
C MET A 239 0.08 -1.91 4.18
N SER A 240 1.12 -1.49 3.45
CA SER A 240 1.22 -1.67 2.01
C SER A 240 1.26 -3.14 1.62
N PHE A 241 2.06 -3.96 2.32
CA PHE A 241 2.06 -5.42 2.12
C PHE A 241 0.65 -6.01 2.27
N PHE A 242 -0.07 -5.68 3.34
CA PHE A 242 -1.40 -6.24 3.57
C PHE A 242 -2.43 -5.74 2.56
N SER A 243 -2.41 -4.45 2.23
CA SER A 243 -3.40 -3.84 1.34
C SER A 243 -3.14 -4.08 -0.15
N LEU A 244 -1.89 -4.37 -0.54
CA LEU A 244 -1.48 -4.52 -1.94
C LEU A 244 -0.93 -5.92 -2.26
N ASN A 245 0.16 -6.33 -1.60
CA ASN A 245 1.01 -7.44 -2.06
C ASN A 245 0.61 -8.82 -1.50
N SER A 246 -0.06 -8.87 -0.35
CA SER A 246 -0.28 -10.12 0.40
C SER A 246 -1.01 -11.22 -0.38
N PRO A 247 -2.02 -10.96 -1.25
CA PRO A 247 -2.63 -12.02 -2.06
C PRO A 247 -1.64 -12.60 -3.08
N GLY A 248 -0.92 -11.74 -3.79
CA GLY A 248 0.09 -12.16 -4.78
C GLY A 248 1.27 -12.88 -4.14
N PHE A 249 1.65 -12.51 -2.91
CA PHE A 249 2.68 -13.21 -2.15
C PHE A 249 2.28 -14.66 -1.83
N VAL A 250 1.03 -14.88 -1.41
CA VAL A 250 0.50 -16.23 -1.18
C VAL A 250 0.48 -17.02 -2.49
N ASP A 251 0.06 -16.41 -3.60
CA ASP A 251 0.00 -17.08 -4.90
C ASP A 251 1.39 -17.49 -5.41
N TYR A 252 2.41 -16.66 -5.15
CA TYR A 252 3.77 -16.89 -5.62
C TYR A 252 4.55 -17.87 -4.74
N PHE A 253 4.46 -17.78 -3.41
CA PHE A 253 5.29 -18.55 -2.47
C PHE A 253 4.56 -19.66 -1.71
N GLY A 254 3.24 -19.70 -1.80
CA GLY A 254 2.39 -20.59 -1.02
C GLY A 254 2.21 -20.17 0.44
N THR A 255 1.26 -20.82 1.11
CA THR A 255 0.80 -20.46 2.44
C THR A 255 1.85 -20.62 3.54
N THR A 256 2.76 -21.59 3.43
CA THR A 256 3.82 -21.82 4.42
C THR A 256 4.78 -20.64 4.51
N HIS A 257 5.25 -20.11 3.38
CA HIS A 257 6.12 -18.93 3.35
C HIS A 257 5.33 -17.67 3.70
N ALA A 258 4.09 -17.54 3.21
CA ALA A 258 3.23 -16.43 3.55
C ALA A 258 2.99 -16.33 5.07
N ARG A 259 2.80 -17.45 5.78
CA ARG A 259 2.66 -17.44 7.25
C ARG A 259 3.87 -16.82 7.94
N LYS A 260 5.10 -17.18 7.51
CA LYS A 260 6.34 -16.61 8.05
C LYS A 260 6.42 -15.11 7.78
N LYS A 261 6.10 -14.68 6.54
CA LYS A 261 6.07 -13.26 6.16
C LYS A 261 5.05 -12.47 6.96
N VAL A 262 3.83 -13.00 7.12
CA VAL A 262 2.76 -12.39 7.92
C VAL A 262 3.19 -12.25 9.40
N ALA A 263 3.77 -13.30 9.98
CA ALA A 263 4.28 -13.26 11.35
C ALA A 263 5.37 -12.20 11.54
N TYR A 264 6.35 -12.18 10.64
CA TYR A 264 7.41 -11.18 10.63
C TYR A 264 6.84 -9.75 10.48
N THR A 265 5.88 -9.56 9.56
CA THR A 265 5.28 -8.25 9.29
C THR A 265 4.51 -7.74 10.50
N ILE A 266 3.63 -8.57 11.09
CA ILE A 266 2.83 -8.22 12.28
C ILE A 266 3.72 -7.88 13.48
N ALA A 267 4.80 -8.64 13.70
CA ALA A 267 5.70 -8.43 14.83
C ALA A 267 6.40 -7.05 14.82
N ARG A 268 6.48 -6.38 13.66
CA ARG A 268 7.07 -5.04 13.53
C ARG A 268 6.04 -3.92 13.59
N MET A 269 4.76 -4.23 13.49
CA MET A 269 3.71 -3.21 13.46
C MET A 269 3.48 -2.60 14.84
N SER A 270 3.29 -1.29 14.89
CA SER A 270 2.83 -0.59 16.07
C SER A 270 1.34 -0.87 16.31
N ALA A 271 0.89 -0.58 17.55
CA ALA A 271 -0.53 -0.63 17.88
C ALA A 271 -1.38 0.28 16.97
N ARG A 272 -0.81 1.41 16.50
CA ARG A 272 -1.49 2.31 15.58
C ARG A 272 -1.76 1.62 14.25
N ALA A 273 -0.76 1.00 13.63
CA ALA A 273 -0.95 0.30 12.36
C ALA A 273 -1.86 -0.93 12.50
N LEU A 274 -1.71 -1.71 13.58
CA LEU A 274 -2.59 -2.86 13.84
C LEU A 274 -4.07 -2.47 13.92
N SER A 275 -4.38 -1.29 14.47
CA SER A 275 -5.77 -0.79 14.52
C SER A 275 -6.34 -0.38 13.15
N GLU A 276 -5.51 -0.17 12.14
CA GLU A 276 -5.95 0.12 10.76
C GLU A 276 -6.18 -1.16 9.93
N LEU A 277 -5.53 -2.27 10.30
CA LEU A 277 -5.62 -3.53 9.56
C LEU A 277 -7.06 -4.03 9.32
N PRO A 278 -8.03 -3.91 10.26
CA PRO A 278 -9.42 -4.31 10.03
C PRO A 278 -10.14 -3.52 8.92
N LYS A 279 -9.59 -2.37 8.49
CA LYS A 279 -10.13 -1.56 7.39
C LYS A 279 -9.60 -1.99 6.02
N VAL A 280 -8.59 -2.87 6.00
CA VAL A 280 -8.01 -3.42 4.78
C VAL A 280 -8.80 -4.66 4.36
N ARG A 281 -9.15 -4.75 3.07
CA ARG A 281 -9.67 -6.00 2.50
C ARG A 281 -8.55 -7.01 2.36
N LEU A 282 -8.44 -7.92 3.32
CA LEU A 282 -7.54 -9.08 3.23
C LEU A 282 -8.23 -10.24 2.52
N ARG A 283 -7.60 -10.84 1.50
CA ARG A 283 -8.09 -12.10 0.89
C ARG A 283 -8.32 -13.16 1.98
N PRO A 284 -9.34 -14.03 1.90
CA PRO A 284 -9.71 -14.89 3.03
C PRO A 284 -8.59 -15.77 3.59
N ASP A 285 -7.70 -16.27 2.74
CA ASP A 285 -6.50 -17.02 3.14
C ASP A 285 -5.49 -16.15 3.90
N VAL A 286 -5.23 -14.93 3.45
CA VAL A 286 -4.41 -13.95 4.17
C VAL A 286 -5.06 -13.56 5.50
N ALA A 287 -6.37 -13.33 5.52
CA ALA A 287 -7.11 -13.00 6.74
C ALA A 287 -7.00 -14.12 7.78
N GLN A 288 -7.07 -15.38 7.34
CA GLN A 288 -6.84 -16.53 8.20
C GLN A 288 -5.42 -16.56 8.75
N LEU A 289 -4.39 -16.34 7.92
CA LEU A 289 -3.00 -16.28 8.39
C LEU A 289 -2.78 -15.17 9.41
N VAL A 290 -3.38 -14.00 9.21
CA VAL A 290 -3.32 -12.88 10.15
C VAL A 290 -3.97 -13.25 11.48
N ALA A 291 -5.17 -13.84 11.47
CA ALA A 291 -5.85 -14.29 12.68
C ALA A 291 -5.02 -15.35 13.43
N GLU A 292 -4.47 -16.34 12.72
CA GLU A 292 -3.61 -17.37 13.31
C GLU A 292 -2.37 -16.80 14.00
N VAL A 293 -1.78 -15.73 13.45
CA VAL A 293 -0.60 -15.08 14.04
C VAL A 293 -0.98 -14.22 15.24
N ILE A 294 -2.09 -13.47 15.18
CA ILE A 294 -2.54 -12.60 16.27
C ILE A 294 -3.03 -13.42 17.47
N ASP A 295 -3.78 -14.50 17.21
CA ASP A 295 -4.38 -15.34 18.24
C ASP A 295 -3.41 -16.40 18.79
N ALA A 296 -2.26 -16.60 18.14
CA ALA A 296 -1.22 -17.46 18.69
C ALA A 296 -0.67 -16.83 20.00
N PRO A 297 -0.68 -17.55 21.14
CA PRO A 297 0.04 -17.09 22.31
C PRO A 297 1.49 -16.88 21.89
N PHE A 298 2.02 -15.67 22.12
CA PHE A 298 3.35 -15.22 21.71
C PHE A 298 4.42 -16.19 22.22
N ARG A 299 4.64 -17.29 21.50
CA ARG A 299 5.85 -18.08 21.63
C ARG A 299 6.84 -17.28 20.83
N ALA A 300 7.74 -16.61 21.52
CA ALA A 300 8.95 -16.10 20.91
C ALA A 300 9.45 -17.21 19.99
N VAL A 301 9.37 -16.96 18.67
CA VAL A 301 10.03 -17.82 17.72
C VAL A 301 11.49 -17.58 18.02
N GLU A 302 12.05 -18.45 18.85
CA GLU A 302 13.49 -18.59 18.99
C GLU A 302 14.01 -18.73 17.57
N ALA A 303 14.77 -17.73 17.15
CA ALA A 303 15.65 -17.82 16.00
C ALA A 303 16.47 -19.10 16.15
N THR A 304 16.02 -20.15 15.47
CA THR A 304 16.70 -21.44 15.42
C THR A 304 16.60 -21.94 13.99
N GLY A 305 17.73 -21.86 13.28
CA GLY A 305 17.95 -22.41 11.94
C GLY A 305 18.16 -21.35 10.88
#